data_AF-A0A0C2VRQ4-F1
#
_entry.id   AF-A0A0C2VRQ4-F1
#
_cell.length_a   1.000
_cell.length_b   1.000
_cell.length_c   1.000
_cell.angle_alpha   90.00
_cell.angle_beta   90.00
_cell.angle_gamma   90.00
#
_symmetry.space_group_name_H-M   'P 1'
#
loop_
_entity.id
_entity.type
_entity.pdbx_description
1 polymer ?
#
loop_
_entity_poly.entity_id
_entity_poly.type
_entity_poly.pdbx_seq_one_letter_code
_entity_poly.pdbx_strand_id
1 'polypeptide(L)'
;MTAGYFIANNIQAGSQENHQMNQPAKSFSEMPPELSNAIPNSVKSKLKVPAYLPFKVEKVHGQVEVRVKDANQLKESAEKNESASNSIDTTQLAEDELAIEQFFYGNNIHMYLLVEPGGIDVEYANESDVQQLTLSDGSTAAYIDYGFSQMINWLDEETGYHYSMDVIHENEEQNNRLTEEDLVKMVESLEVPKY
;
A
#
# COMPACT_ATOMS: atom_id res chain seq x y z
N MET A 1 -22.84 5.01 -9.77
CA MET A 1 -23.18 4.79 -8.35
C MET A 1 -21.89 5.01 -7.58
N THR A 2 -21.84 5.99 -6.70
CA THR A 2 -20.63 6.36 -5.96
C THR A 2 -20.50 5.45 -4.75
N ALA A 3 -19.46 4.62 -4.70
CA ALA A 3 -19.10 3.89 -3.49
C ALA A 3 -18.51 4.88 -2.48
N GLY A 4 -19.01 4.85 -1.24
CA GLY A 4 -18.48 5.66 -0.14
C GLY A 4 -17.65 4.79 0.79
N TYR A 5 -16.55 5.33 1.28
CA TYR A 5 -15.59 4.65 2.15
C TYR A 5 -15.83 5.03 3.63
N PHE A 6 -15.65 4.08 4.55
CA PHE A 6 -15.65 4.33 5.99
C PHE A 6 -14.33 3.85 6.58
N ILE A 7 -13.66 4.73 7.33
CA ILE A 7 -12.38 4.46 8.01
C ILE A 7 -12.67 4.04 9.46
N ALA A 8 -12.19 2.87 9.89
CA ALA A 8 -12.20 2.46 11.29
C ALA A 8 -10.79 2.57 11.87
N ASN A 9 -10.49 3.70 12.53
CA ASN A 9 -9.19 3.93 13.17
C ASN A 9 -9.11 3.24 14.54
N ASN A 10 -8.08 2.42 14.76
CA ASN A 10 -7.59 2.06 16.11
C ASN A 10 -6.07 2.27 16.15
N ILE A 11 -5.61 3.37 16.77
CA ILE A 11 -4.18 3.68 16.94
C ILE A 11 -3.85 3.72 18.44
N GLN A 12 -2.83 2.97 18.84
CA GLN A 12 -2.03 3.26 20.04
C GLN A 12 -0.60 3.62 19.61
N ALA A 13 -0.18 4.84 19.97
CA ALA A 13 1.13 5.41 19.65
C ALA A 13 2.18 5.04 20.71
N GLY A 14 3.39 4.69 20.27
CA GLY A 14 4.59 4.64 21.09
C GLY A 14 5.72 5.36 20.36
N SER A 15 6.39 6.28 21.05
CA SER A 15 7.49 7.12 20.56
C SER A 15 8.86 6.62 21.04
N GLN A 16 9.93 6.88 20.27
CA GLN A 16 11.21 7.45 20.73
C GLN A 16 12.22 7.68 19.57
N GLU A 17 13.29 8.41 19.89
CA GLU A 17 13.99 9.46 19.10
C GLU A 17 15.11 9.03 18.12
N ASN A 18 15.22 9.81 17.03
CA ASN A 18 16.38 10.39 16.30
C ASN A 18 17.79 9.74 16.33
N HIS A 19 18.34 9.44 15.13
CA HIS A 19 19.62 10.00 14.60
C HIS A 19 20.02 9.47 13.21
N GLN A 20 20.50 10.44 12.40
CA GLN A 20 21.41 10.44 11.24
C GLN A 20 21.22 9.50 10.03
N MET A 21 21.18 10.16 8.86
CA MET A 21 21.24 9.63 7.49
C MET A 21 22.60 9.00 7.18
N ASN A 22 22.57 7.98 6.31
CA ASN A 22 23.64 7.07 5.83
C ASN A 22 23.72 5.73 6.57
N GLN A 23 22.73 4.88 6.32
CA GLN A 23 22.87 3.42 6.47
C GLN A 23 22.25 2.73 5.24
N PRO A 24 22.83 1.58 4.80
CA PRO A 24 22.41 0.90 3.58
C PRO A 24 20.96 0.42 3.66
N ALA A 25 20.30 0.38 2.50
CA ALA A 25 18.96 -0.17 2.31
C ALA A 25 18.80 -1.47 3.11
N LYS A 26 17.83 -1.51 4.01
CA LYS A 26 17.43 -2.78 4.64
C LYS A 26 16.52 -3.50 3.66
N SER A 27 16.81 -4.77 3.41
CA SER A 27 15.83 -5.68 2.82
C SER A 27 14.69 -5.86 3.82
N PHE A 28 13.48 -5.45 3.43
CA PHE A 28 12.26 -5.76 4.18
C PHE A 28 11.72 -7.08 3.64
N SER A 29 12.21 -8.19 4.18
CA SER A 29 11.80 -9.54 3.75
C SER A 29 10.64 -10.12 4.56
N GLU A 30 10.10 -9.35 5.52
CA GLU A 30 9.11 -9.82 6.49
C GLU A 30 7.84 -8.97 6.41
N MET A 31 6.70 -9.66 6.42
CA MET A 31 5.38 -9.03 6.46
C MET A 31 5.10 -8.48 7.88
N PRO A 32 4.43 -7.31 8.01
CA PRO A 32 3.93 -6.86 9.31
C PRO A 32 3.08 -7.95 9.98
N PRO A 33 3.33 -8.29 11.26
CA PRO A 33 2.59 -9.34 11.97
C PRO A 33 1.07 -9.15 11.95
N GLU A 34 0.62 -7.90 11.94
CA GLU A 34 -0.80 -7.51 11.85
C GLU A 34 -1.44 -8.02 10.56
N LEU A 35 -0.74 -7.92 9.42
CA LEU A 35 -1.21 -8.42 8.13
C LEU A 35 -1.15 -9.94 8.05
N SER A 36 -0.07 -10.54 8.54
CA SER A 36 0.15 -12.00 8.48
C SER A 36 -1.00 -12.80 9.10
N ASN A 37 -1.72 -12.22 10.07
CA ASN A 37 -2.85 -12.83 10.76
C ASN A 37 -4.22 -12.35 10.24
N ALA A 38 -4.27 -11.23 9.51
CA ALA A 38 -5.52 -10.61 9.10
C ALA A 38 -5.94 -10.99 7.66
N ILE A 39 -5.02 -11.43 6.80
CA ILE A 39 -5.34 -11.74 5.40
C ILE A 39 -5.53 -13.25 5.16
N PRO A 40 -6.38 -13.65 4.18
CA PRO A 40 -6.49 -15.04 3.76
C PRO A 40 -5.16 -15.61 3.25
N ASN A 41 -4.93 -16.92 3.41
CA ASN A 41 -3.72 -17.58 2.94
C ASN A 41 -3.49 -17.46 1.42
N SER A 42 -4.58 -17.41 0.64
CA SER A 42 -4.49 -17.23 -0.82
C SER A 42 -3.85 -15.89 -1.17
N VAL A 43 -4.23 -14.83 -0.43
CA VAL A 43 -3.65 -13.49 -0.58
C VAL A 43 -2.22 -13.45 -0.05
N LYS A 44 -1.99 -14.02 1.13
CA LYS A 44 -0.68 -14.10 1.79
C LYS A 44 0.41 -14.70 0.90
N SER A 45 0.07 -15.71 0.10
CA SER A 45 1.03 -16.39 -0.79
C SER A 45 1.45 -15.57 -2.02
N LYS A 46 0.71 -14.51 -2.34
CA LYS A 46 0.92 -13.66 -3.53
C LYS A 46 1.29 -12.22 -3.16
N LEU A 47 0.95 -11.77 -1.96
CA LEU A 47 1.21 -10.41 -1.51
C LEU A 47 2.72 -10.14 -1.45
N LYS A 48 3.20 -9.30 -2.36
CA LYS A 48 4.59 -8.84 -2.39
C LYS A 48 4.80 -7.60 -1.51
N VAL A 49 6.00 -7.50 -0.94
CA VAL A 49 6.48 -6.35 -0.15
C VAL A 49 7.82 -5.87 -0.73
N PRO A 50 8.14 -4.56 -0.67
CA PRO A 50 9.36 -4.04 -1.27
C PRO A 50 10.61 -4.50 -0.52
N ALA A 51 11.52 -5.19 -1.21
CA ALA A 51 12.82 -5.58 -0.67
C ALA A 51 13.87 -4.46 -0.75
N TYR A 52 13.57 -3.34 -1.39
CA TYR A 52 14.42 -2.16 -1.47
C TYR A 52 13.62 -0.89 -1.20
N LEU A 53 14.13 -0.06 -0.29
CA LEU A 53 13.69 1.31 -0.09
C LEU A 53 14.93 2.23 -0.04
N PRO A 54 14.97 3.32 -0.82
CA PRO A 54 16.11 4.25 -0.88
C PRO A 54 16.19 5.19 0.33
N PHE A 55 15.47 4.88 1.41
CA PHE A 55 15.43 5.66 2.64
C PHE A 55 15.36 4.76 3.87
N LYS A 56 15.69 5.33 5.03
CA LYS A 56 15.62 4.63 6.31
C LYS A 56 14.18 4.57 6.80
N VAL A 57 13.65 3.36 6.98
CA VAL A 57 12.36 3.13 7.63
C VAL A 57 12.57 2.96 9.14
N GLU A 58 11.79 3.71 9.90
CA GLU A 58 11.78 3.69 11.37
C GLU A 58 10.63 2.84 11.90
N LYS A 59 9.50 2.81 11.19
CA LYS A 59 8.32 2.04 11.56
C LYS A 59 7.62 1.49 10.33
N VAL A 60 7.13 0.26 10.44
CA VAL A 60 6.21 -0.36 9.48
C VAL A 60 4.89 -0.63 10.17
N HIS A 61 3.79 -0.42 9.46
CA HIS A 61 2.45 -0.81 9.87
C HIS A 61 1.70 -1.41 8.67
N GLY A 62 0.68 -2.22 8.93
CA GLY A 62 -0.21 -2.67 7.86
C GLY A 62 -1.62 -2.90 8.37
N GLN A 63 -2.58 -2.69 7.48
CA GLN A 63 -4.00 -2.89 7.76
C GLN A 63 -4.73 -3.50 6.55
N VAL A 64 -5.89 -4.08 6.84
CA VAL A 64 -6.78 -4.66 5.84
C VAL A 64 -8.06 -3.86 5.85
N GLU A 65 -8.45 -3.32 4.71
CA GLU A 65 -9.75 -2.71 4.53
C GLU A 65 -10.70 -3.70 3.85
N VAL A 66 -11.93 -3.76 4.35
CA VAL A 66 -12.99 -4.56 3.76
C VAL A 66 -13.71 -3.71 2.72
N ARG A 67 -13.67 -4.14 1.47
CA ARG A 67 -14.48 -3.57 0.40
C ARG A 67 -15.86 -4.20 0.41
N VAL A 68 -16.87 -3.37 0.60
CA VAL A 68 -18.26 -3.83 0.47
C VAL A 68 -18.73 -3.52 -0.95
N LYS A 69 -18.88 -4.57 -1.77
CA LYS A 69 -19.30 -4.46 -3.18
C LYS A 69 -20.76 -4.03 -3.37
N ASP A 70 -21.60 -4.18 -2.34
CA ASP A 70 -23.03 -3.88 -2.42
C ASP A 70 -23.48 -2.94 -1.28
N ALA A 71 -24.05 -1.80 -1.65
CA ALA A 71 -24.64 -0.84 -0.71
C ALA A 71 -25.74 -1.47 0.18
N ASN A 72 -26.40 -2.55 -0.29
CA ASN A 72 -27.37 -3.31 0.51
C ASN A 72 -26.70 -4.16 1.59
N GLN A 73 -25.52 -4.73 1.33
CA GLN A 73 -24.74 -5.42 2.37
C GLN A 73 -24.15 -4.44 3.40
N LEU A 74 -23.82 -3.20 2.97
CA LEU A 74 -23.46 -2.09 3.86
C LEU A 74 -24.61 -1.69 4.79
N LYS A 75 -25.84 -1.66 4.26
CA LYS A 75 -27.04 -1.40 5.08
C LYS A 75 -27.34 -2.54 6.04
N GLU A 76 -27.30 -3.80 5.60
CA GLU A 76 -27.58 -4.95 6.47
C GLU A 76 -26.52 -5.13 7.58
N SER A 77 -25.26 -4.78 7.30
CA SER A 77 -24.19 -4.76 8.31
C SER A 77 -24.36 -3.57 9.26
N ALA A 78 -24.67 -2.37 8.77
CA ALA A 78 -24.96 -1.21 9.62
C ALA A 78 -26.20 -1.41 10.52
N GLU A 79 -27.27 -2.02 10.01
CA GLU A 79 -28.49 -2.31 10.78
C GLU A 79 -28.29 -3.45 11.81
N LYS A 80 -27.35 -4.37 11.58
CA LYS A 80 -26.94 -5.39 12.58
C LYS A 80 -25.94 -4.86 13.62
N ASN A 81 -25.28 -3.72 13.36
CA ASN A 81 -24.20 -3.17 14.19
C ASN A 81 -24.68 -2.23 15.30
N GLU A 82 -25.98 -1.87 15.40
CA GLU A 82 -26.50 -1.14 16.57
C GLU A 82 -26.46 -1.96 17.88
N SER A 83 -26.14 -3.26 17.83
CA SER A 83 -26.08 -4.11 19.03
C SER A 83 -25.00 -5.21 19.07
N ALA A 84 -24.11 -5.30 18.08
CA ALA A 84 -23.01 -6.28 18.11
C ALA A 84 -21.70 -5.67 17.62
N SER A 85 -20.70 -5.60 18.51
CA SER A 85 -19.29 -5.41 18.17
C SER A 85 -18.75 -6.67 17.47
N ASN A 86 -19.27 -7.01 16.29
CA ASN A 86 -18.75 -8.10 15.49
C ASN A 86 -17.65 -7.53 14.59
N SER A 87 -16.40 -7.69 15.02
CA SER A 87 -15.25 -7.55 14.13
C SER A 87 -15.42 -8.51 12.95
N ILE A 88 -15.37 -7.99 11.72
CA ILE A 88 -15.39 -8.84 10.51
C ILE A 88 -14.10 -9.67 10.50
N ASP A 89 -14.21 -10.99 10.38
CA ASP A 89 -13.05 -11.87 10.20
C ASP A 89 -12.59 -11.80 8.74
N THR A 90 -11.55 -10.99 8.50
CA THR A 90 -11.00 -10.73 7.17
C THR A 90 -10.28 -11.94 6.56
N THR A 91 -9.99 -12.99 7.34
CA THR A 91 -9.34 -14.21 6.83
C THR A 91 -10.27 -15.10 5.99
N GLN A 92 -11.58 -14.85 6.06
CA GLN A 92 -12.62 -15.59 5.34
C GLN A 92 -13.14 -14.85 4.09
N LEU A 93 -12.70 -13.62 3.86
CA LEU A 93 -13.14 -12.80 2.74
C LEU A 93 -12.48 -13.24 1.43
N ALA A 94 -13.17 -13.02 0.32
CA ALA A 94 -12.60 -13.24 -1.00
C ALA A 94 -11.54 -12.17 -1.33
N GLU A 95 -10.59 -12.48 -2.22
CA GLU A 95 -9.49 -11.58 -2.56
C GLU A 95 -10.01 -10.22 -3.08
N ASP A 96 -11.13 -10.25 -3.81
CA ASP A 96 -11.76 -9.08 -4.43
C ASP A 96 -12.61 -8.23 -3.47
N GLU A 97 -12.72 -8.65 -2.21
CA GLU A 97 -13.35 -7.90 -1.11
C GLU A 97 -12.32 -7.22 -0.21
N LEU A 98 -11.05 -7.26 -0.58
CA LEU A 98 -9.95 -6.77 0.26
C LEU A 98 -9.21 -5.61 -0.41
N ALA A 99 -8.80 -4.66 0.41
CA ALA A 99 -7.70 -3.75 0.15
C ALA A 99 -6.66 -3.94 1.25
N ILE A 100 -5.39 -3.99 0.89
CA ILE A 100 -4.31 -4.19 1.86
C ILE A 100 -3.37 -3.00 1.78
N GLU A 101 -3.16 -2.36 2.91
CA GLU A 101 -2.28 -1.20 3.01
C GLU A 101 -1.08 -1.51 3.88
N GLN A 102 0.07 -1.03 3.45
CA GLN A 102 1.32 -1.08 4.18
C GLN A 102 1.93 0.31 4.23
N PHE A 103 2.32 0.71 5.43
CA PHE A 103 2.86 2.04 5.73
C PHE A 103 4.30 1.90 6.18
N PHE A 104 5.19 2.64 5.54
CA PHE A 104 6.61 2.66 5.83
C PHE A 104 7.00 4.09 6.19
N TYR A 105 7.21 4.34 7.49
CA TYR A 105 7.50 5.66 8.01
C TYR A 105 9.01 5.87 8.13
N GLY A 106 9.53 6.86 7.42
CA GLY A 106 10.87 7.40 7.60
C GLY A 106 10.83 8.75 8.32
N ASN A 107 11.98 9.41 8.44
CA ASN A 107 12.05 10.68 9.18
C ASN A 107 11.42 11.86 8.41
N ASN A 108 11.61 11.95 7.09
CA ASN A 108 11.07 13.03 6.24
C ASN A 108 10.45 12.51 4.94
N ILE A 109 10.32 11.18 4.84
CA ILE A 109 9.84 10.48 3.65
C ILE A 109 9.05 9.27 4.15
N HIS A 110 7.86 9.11 3.62
CA HIS A 110 6.96 8.01 3.93
C HIS A 110 6.55 7.32 2.64
N MET A 111 6.28 6.03 2.73
CA MET A 111 5.70 5.29 1.62
C MET A 111 4.44 4.56 2.07
N TYR A 112 3.41 4.66 1.23
CA TYR A 112 2.14 3.96 1.34
C TYR A 112 2.08 2.97 0.19
N LEU A 113 1.92 1.69 0.49
CA LEU A 113 1.72 0.65 -0.51
C LEU A 113 0.33 0.05 -0.33
N LEU A 114 -0.55 0.36 -1.27
CA LEU A 114 -1.88 -0.21 -1.40
C LEU A 114 -1.83 -1.37 -2.39
N VAL A 115 -2.46 -2.48 -2.02
CA VAL A 115 -2.63 -3.66 -2.87
C VAL A 115 -4.11 -3.97 -2.97
N GLU A 116 -4.56 -4.15 -4.21
CA GLU A 116 -5.95 -4.39 -4.56
C GLU A 116 -6.05 -5.73 -5.32
N PRO A 117 -6.19 -6.86 -4.60
CA PRO A 117 -6.20 -8.18 -5.23
C PRO A 117 -7.34 -8.40 -6.22
N GLY A 118 -8.48 -7.74 -6.01
CA GLY A 118 -9.64 -7.81 -6.91
C GLY A 118 -9.51 -7.03 -8.21
N GLY A 119 -8.46 -6.22 -8.36
CA GLY A 119 -8.30 -5.25 -9.44
C GLY A 119 -9.32 -4.11 -9.35
N ILE A 120 -8.83 -2.88 -9.27
CA ILE A 120 -9.67 -1.69 -9.49
C ILE A 120 -9.00 -0.87 -10.59
N ASP A 121 -9.82 -0.36 -11.50
CA ASP A 121 -9.39 0.63 -12.47
C ASP A 121 -8.96 1.90 -11.73
N VAL A 122 -7.68 2.25 -11.83
CA VAL A 122 -7.16 3.48 -11.25
C VAL A 122 -7.67 4.66 -12.08
N GLU A 123 -8.61 5.42 -11.52
CA GLU A 123 -9.07 6.68 -12.12
C GLU A 123 -8.18 7.84 -11.68
N TYR A 124 -7.55 8.51 -12.65
CA TYR A 124 -6.74 9.70 -12.40
C TYR A 124 -7.56 10.96 -12.54
N ALA A 125 -7.32 11.95 -11.67
CA ALA A 125 -7.99 13.25 -11.76
C ALA A 125 -7.71 13.96 -13.10
N ASN A 126 -6.48 13.82 -13.62
CA ASN A 126 -6.07 14.32 -14.93
C ASN A 126 -5.16 13.28 -15.62
N GLU A 127 -5.65 12.65 -16.68
CA GLU A 127 -4.86 11.68 -17.45
C GLU A 127 -3.61 12.28 -18.12
N SER A 128 -3.62 13.58 -18.43
CA SER A 128 -2.49 14.27 -19.07
C SER A 128 -1.24 14.37 -18.19
N ASP A 129 -1.42 14.23 -16.88
CA ASP A 129 -0.34 14.36 -15.89
C ASP A 129 0.35 13.00 -15.67
N VAL A 130 -0.21 11.92 -16.22
CA VAL A 130 0.31 10.55 -16.12
C VAL A 130 1.49 10.37 -17.06
N GLN A 131 2.65 10.12 -16.46
CA GLN A 131 3.86 9.67 -17.13
C GLN A 131 3.94 8.13 -17.07
N GLN A 132 4.84 7.55 -17.86
CA GLN A 132 5.11 6.10 -17.83
C GLN A 132 6.54 5.84 -17.36
N LEU A 133 6.68 5.00 -16.35
CA LEU A 133 7.95 4.36 -16.00
C LEU A 133 8.07 3.06 -16.77
N THR A 134 9.21 2.84 -17.41
CA THR A 134 9.52 1.56 -18.07
C THR A 134 10.24 0.66 -17.07
N LEU A 135 9.68 -0.53 -16.84
CA LEU A 135 10.29 -1.56 -16.01
C LEU A 135 11.27 -2.41 -16.84
N SER A 136 12.17 -3.11 -16.16
CA SER A 136 13.28 -3.90 -16.73
C SER A 136 12.79 -5.09 -17.56
N ASP A 137 11.59 -5.60 -17.28
CA ASP A 137 10.95 -6.64 -18.08
C ASP A 137 10.25 -6.09 -19.34
N GLY A 138 10.25 -4.77 -19.53
CA GLY A 138 9.63 -4.06 -20.64
C GLY A 138 8.16 -3.67 -20.40
N SER A 139 7.58 -4.02 -19.26
CA SER A 139 6.27 -3.54 -18.84
C SER A 139 6.33 -2.07 -18.38
N THR A 140 5.16 -1.48 -18.14
CA THR A 140 5.06 -0.06 -17.77
C THR A 140 4.25 0.14 -16.50
N ALA A 141 4.69 1.07 -15.66
CA ALA A 141 3.92 1.59 -14.55
C ALA A 141 3.47 3.03 -14.84
N ALA A 142 2.26 3.38 -14.40
CA ALA A 142 1.78 4.76 -14.44
C ALA A 142 2.42 5.55 -13.30
N TYR A 143 2.91 6.76 -13.59
CA TYR A 143 3.64 7.60 -12.65
C TYR A 143 3.11 9.03 -12.66
N ILE A 144 2.86 9.60 -11.49
CA ILE A 144 2.52 11.01 -11.33
C ILE A 144 3.41 11.62 -10.26
N ASP A 145 3.88 12.83 -10.54
CA ASP A 145 4.61 13.66 -9.60
C ASP A 145 3.77 14.88 -9.18
N TYR A 146 3.31 14.89 -7.92
CA TYR A 146 2.45 15.93 -7.36
C TYR A 146 3.20 17.07 -6.67
N GLY A 147 4.52 17.15 -6.76
CA GLY A 147 5.28 18.15 -5.98
C GLY A 147 5.69 17.58 -4.62
N PHE A 148 4.70 17.30 -3.78
CA PHE A 148 4.87 16.77 -2.41
C PHE A 148 4.83 15.24 -2.33
N SER A 149 4.39 14.55 -3.39
CA SER A 149 4.40 13.09 -3.45
C SER A 149 4.66 12.54 -4.86
N GLN A 150 5.17 11.31 -4.91
CA GLN A 150 5.43 10.56 -6.14
C GLN A 150 4.58 9.28 -6.09
N MET A 151 3.58 9.20 -6.97
CA MET A 151 2.63 8.10 -7.03
C MET A 151 2.95 7.18 -8.21
N ILE A 152 2.97 5.87 -7.98
CA ILE A 152 3.20 4.83 -8.99
C ILE A 152 2.08 3.80 -8.90
N ASN A 153 1.46 3.47 -10.03
CA ASN A 153 0.44 2.42 -10.10
C ASN A 153 0.81 1.41 -11.18
N TRP A 154 0.65 0.12 -10.90
CA TRP A 154 0.90 -0.94 -11.87
C TRP A 154 0.08 -2.19 -11.60
N LEU A 155 -0.10 -3.01 -12.64
CA LEU A 155 -0.62 -4.36 -12.55
C LEU A 155 0.57 -5.32 -12.41
N ASP A 156 0.59 -6.11 -11.34
CA ASP A 156 1.53 -7.22 -11.23
C ASP A 156 1.00 -8.40 -12.04
N GLU A 157 1.52 -8.58 -13.26
CA GLU A 157 1.09 -9.62 -14.20
C GLU A 157 1.23 -11.05 -13.65
N GLU A 158 2.12 -11.28 -12.68
CA GLU A 158 2.29 -12.60 -12.05
C GLU A 158 1.09 -12.95 -11.16
N THR A 159 0.59 -11.99 -10.38
CA THR A 159 -0.44 -12.22 -9.37
C THR A 159 -1.83 -11.75 -9.80
N GLY A 160 -1.89 -10.85 -10.79
CA GLY A 160 -3.08 -10.13 -11.20
C GLY A 160 -3.47 -9.00 -10.23
N TYR A 161 -2.61 -8.64 -9.28
CA TYR A 161 -2.93 -7.63 -8.27
C TYR A 161 -2.57 -6.24 -8.77
N HIS A 162 -3.44 -5.28 -8.49
CA HIS A 162 -3.12 -3.87 -8.68
C HIS A 162 -2.37 -3.35 -7.47
N TYR A 163 -1.27 -2.67 -7.72
CA TYR A 163 -0.45 -2.02 -6.72
C TYR A 163 -0.46 -0.51 -6.94
N SER A 164 -0.54 0.22 -5.83
CA SER A 164 -0.35 1.66 -5.78
C SER A 164 0.68 2.00 -4.70
N MET A 165 1.72 2.71 -5.09
CA MET A 165 2.77 3.18 -4.20
C MET A 165 2.74 4.71 -4.19
N ASP A 166 2.53 5.32 -3.03
CA ASP A 166 2.64 6.76 -2.85
C ASP A 166 3.81 7.08 -1.92
N VAL A 167 4.80 7.79 -2.44
CA VAL A 167 5.98 8.25 -1.70
C VAL A 167 5.78 9.72 -1.34
N ILE A 168 5.54 10.01 -0.07
CA ILE A 168 5.26 11.35 0.45
C ILE A 168 6.54 11.97 1.02
N HIS A 169 6.83 13.20 0.63
CA HIS A 169 7.98 13.99 1.08
C HIS A 169 7.52 15.10 2.02
N GLU A 170 7.92 15.05 3.30
CA GLU A 170 7.46 16.03 4.30
C GLU A 170 8.12 17.41 4.17
N ASN A 171 9.20 17.52 3.38
CA ASN A 171 9.90 18.78 3.16
C ASN A 171 9.90 19.10 1.65
N GLU A 172 9.36 20.27 1.27
CA GLU A 172 9.16 20.71 -0.12
C GLU A 172 10.48 20.96 -0.89
N GLU A 173 11.64 20.87 -0.22
CA GLU A 173 12.92 20.99 -0.89
C GLU A 173 13.13 19.85 -1.88
N GLN A 174 13.18 20.19 -3.18
CA GLN A 174 13.34 19.27 -4.32
C GLN A 174 14.50 18.27 -4.19
N ASN A 175 15.48 18.51 -3.30
CA ASN A 175 16.68 17.70 -3.12
C ASN A 175 16.44 16.34 -2.44
N ASN A 176 15.23 16.06 -1.92
CA ASN A 176 14.91 14.77 -1.30
C ASN A 176 14.07 13.84 -2.19
N ARG A 177 13.80 14.24 -3.44
CA ARG A 177 13.00 13.45 -4.38
C ARG A 177 13.73 12.19 -4.84
N LEU A 178 12.99 11.11 -4.97
CA LEU A 178 13.52 9.87 -5.54
C LEU A 178 13.65 10.01 -7.04
N THR A 179 14.71 9.45 -7.60
CA THR A 179 14.89 9.40 -9.05
C THR A 179 13.98 8.34 -9.66
N GLU A 180 13.70 8.42 -10.96
CA GLU A 180 12.97 7.35 -11.66
C GLU A 180 13.66 5.98 -11.50
N GLU A 181 14.99 5.94 -11.45
CA GLU A 181 15.76 4.72 -11.21
C GLU A 181 15.46 4.14 -9.81
N ASP A 182 15.35 4.98 -8.78
CA ASP A 182 14.98 4.54 -7.44
C ASP A 182 13.55 4.01 -7.40
N LEU A 183 12.61 4.71 -8.06
CA LEU A 183 11.21 4.31 -8.14
C LEU A 183 11.03 2.97 -8.86
N VAL A 184 11.69 2.78 -10.01
CA VAL A 184 11.68 1.51 -10.75
C VAL A 184 12.26 0.39 -9.89
N LYS A 185 13.41 0.61 -9.23
CA LYS A 185 14.00 -0.38 -8.31
C LYS A 185 13.08 -0.72 -7.16
N MET A 186 12.35 0.24 -6.61
CA MET A 186 11.37 -0.03 -5.55
C MET A 186 10.28 -0.97 -6.05
N VAL A 187 9.66 -0.69 -7.21
CA VAL A 187 8.64 -1.55 -7.84
C VAL A 187 9.18 -2.95 -8.12
N GLU A 188 10.37 -3.06 -8.72
CA GLU A 188 10.97 -4.34 -9.10
C GLU A 188 11.51 -5.14 -7.92
N SER A 189 11.73 -4.48 -6.78
CA SER A 189 12.17 -5.16 -5.56
C SER A 189 11.03 -5.87 -4.82
N LEU A 190 9.79 -5.76 -5.29
CA LEU A 190 8.67 -6.41 -4.61
C LEU A 190 8.83 -7.93 -4.66
N GLU A 191 8.91 -8.54 -3.48
CA GLU A 191 9.06 -9.98 -3.30
C GLU A 191 8.01 -10.52 -2.33
N VAL A 192 7.63 -11.78 -2.48
CA VAL A 192 6.79 -12.46 -1.48
C VAL A 192 7.63 -12.62 -0.19
N PRO A 193 7.14 -12.12 0.97
CA PRO A 193 7.90 -12.17 2.21
C PRO A 193 8.07 -13.62 2.71
N LYS A 194 9.15 -13.86 3.46
CA LYS A 194 9.44 -15.15 4.08
C LYS A 194 8.67 -15.30 5.40
N TYR A 195 8.21 -16.52 5.69
CA TYR A 195 7.45 -16.89 6.90
C TYR A 195 8.26 -17.76 7.85
#